data_AF-A0A2P6RCE1-F1
#
_entry.id   AF-A0A2P6RCE1-F1
#
_cell.length_a   1.000
_cell.length_b   1.000
_cell.length_c   1.000
_cell.angle_alpha   90.00
_cell.angle_beta   90.00
_cell.angle_gamma   90.00
#
_symmetry.space_group_name_H-M   'P 1'
#
loop_
_entity.id
_entity.type
_entity.pdbx_description
1 polymer ?
#
loop_
_entity_poly.entity_id
_entity_poly.type
_entity_poly.pdbx_seq_one_letter_code
_entity_poly.pdbx_strand_id
1 'polypeptide(L)' 'MMNWAQRGFIWPMTFGLPCCAIEMMHIEASRYDLDQFGIIFQPSPCQSDCMVVAGTLTNKIA' A
#
# COMPACT_ATOMS: atom_id res chain seq x y z
N MET A 1 -4.30 -7.91 22.50
CA MET A 1 -4.04 -8.88 21.40
C MET A 1 -4.51 -8.35 20.05
N MET A 2 -5.75 -7.86 19.91
CA MET A 2 -6.30 -7.37 18.63
C MET A 2 -5.39 -6.38 17.88
N ASN A 3 -4.90 -5.34 18.58
CA ASN A 3 -4.04 -4.31 17.97
C ASN A 3 -2.68 -4.84 17.46
N TRP A 4 -2.19 -5.96 17.99
CA TRP A 4 -0.96 -6.58 17.50
C TRP A 4 -1.22 -7.33 16.19
N ALA A 5 -2.33 -8.07 16.10
CA ALA A 5 -2.75 -8.75 14.88
C ALA A 5 -3.02 -7.77 13.73
N GLN A 6 -3.67 -6.64 13.99
CA GLN A 6 -3.94 -5.60 12.98
C GLN A 6 -2.68 -4.86 12.52
N ARG A 7 -1.65 -4.76 13.36
CA ARG A 7 -0.38 -4.11 12.99
C ARG A 7 0.59 -5.06 12.30
N GLY A 8 0.49 -6.36 12.58
CA GLY A 8 1.35 -7.38 11.98
C GLY A 8 0.90 -7.86 10.60
N PHE A 9 -0.33 -7.54 10.21
CA PHE A 9 -0.88 -7.88 8.89
C PHE A 9 -1.69 -6.70 8.37
N ILE A 10 -1.10 -5.93 7.47
CA ILE A 10 -1.76 -4.78 6.84
C ILE A 10 -1.80 -5.06 5.35
N TRP A 11 -3.00 -5.04 4.76
CA TRP A 11 -3.17 -5.26 3.32
C TRP A 11 -3.49 -3.92 2.66
N PRO A 12 -2.48 -3.16 2.21
CA PRO A 12 -2.70 -1.89 1.52
C PRO A 12 -3.14 -2.09 0.07
N MET A 13 -4.02 -1.21 -0.38
CA MET A 13 -4.26 -0.96 -1.79
C MET A 13 -3.38 0.19 -2.24
N THR A 14 -2.60 -0.01 -3.30
CA THR A 14 -1.82 1.04 -3.94
C THR A 14 -2.66 1.82 -4.94
N PHE A 15 -2.87 3.10 -4.67
CA PHE A 15 -3.32 4.06 -5.67
C PHE A 15 -2.11 4.79 -6.23
N GLY A 16 -1.45 4.13 -7.19
CA GLY A 16 -0.25 4.64 -7.86
C GLY A 16 -0.58 5.81 -8.77
N LEU A 17 -0.21 7.02 -8.34
CA LEU A 17 -0.28 8.26 -9.10
C LEU A 17 1.17 8.78 -9.32
N PRO A 18 1.36 9.81 -10.16
CA PRO A 18 2.53 10.02 -11.03
C PRO A 18 3.86 9.38 -10.56
N CYS A 19 4.81 10.13 -10.00
CA CYS A 19 6.15 9.61 -9.69
C CYS A 19 6.20 8.76 -8.42
N CYS A 20 5.30 8.97 -7.47
CA CYS A 20 5.29 8.24 -6.20
C CYS A 20 4.89 6.76 -6.36
N ALA A 21 4.24 6.38 -7.46
CA ALA A 21 3.99 4.98 -7.79
C ALA A 21 5.29 4.17 -7.94
N ILE A 22 6.33 4.75 -8.53
CA ILE A 22 7.62 4.08 -8.75
C ILE A 22 8.37 3.91 -7.42
N GLU A 23 8.25 4.88 -6.52
CA GLU A 23 8.82 4.78 -5.19
C GLU A 23 8.15 3.68 -4.35
N MET A 24 6.84 3.46 -4.54
CA MET A 24 6.17 2.30 -3.94
C MET A 24 6.70 0.97 -4.51
N MET A 25 7.00 0.92 -5.81
CA MET A 25 7.62 -0.26 -6.44
C MET A 25 9.04 -0.53 -5.93
N HIS A 26 9.78 0.50 -5.55
CA HIS A 26 11.08 0.33 -4.90
C HIS A 26 10.96 -0.13 -3.45
N ILE A 27 9.90 0.30 -2.76
CA ILE A 27 9.61 -0.13 -1.39
C ILE A 27 9.21 -1.61 -1.37
N GLU A 28 8.50 -2.13 -2.37
CA GLU A 28 8.21 -3.57 -2.47
C GLU A 28 9.37 -4.41 -3.02
N ALA A 29 10.42 -3.77 -3.53
CA ALA A 29 11.59 -4.49 -4.06
C ALA A 29 12.44 -5.10 -2.94
N SER A 30 13.27 -6.08 -3.29
CA SER A 30 14.14 -6.86 -2.38
C SER A 30 14.94 -6.06 -1.34
N ARG A 31 15.23 -4.77 -1.59
CA ARG A 31 15.95 -3.92 -0.64
C ARG A 31 15.10 -3.50 0.57
N TYR A 32 13.81 -3.29 0.36
CA TYR A 32 12.86 -2.78 1.36
C TYR A 32 11.64 -3.69 1.53
N ASP A 33 11.81 -4.97 1.18
CA ASP A 33 10.82 -6.05 1.16
C ASP A 33 9.74 -5.96 2.24
N LEU A 34 8.59 -5.39 1.85
CA LEU A 34 7.45 -5.14 2.74
C LEU A 34 6.75 -6.43 3.20
N ASP A 35 6.92 -7.52 2.47
CA ASP A 35 6.36 -8.84 2.80
C ASP A 35 6.85 -9.32 4.18
N GLN A 36 8.07 -8.97 4.58
CA GLN A 36 8.63 -9.29 5.90
C GLN A 36 7.85 -8.67 7.06
N PHE A 37 7.18 -7.55 6.82
CA PHE A 37 6.34 -6.87 7.79
C PHE A 37 4.87 -7.32 7.71
N GLY A 38 4.55 -8.34 6.91
CA GLY A 38 3.18 -8.80 6.68
C GLY A 38 2.37 -7.82 5.85
N ILE A 39 3.04 -7.00 5.04
CA ILE A 39 2.41 -5.98 4.20
C ILE A 39 2.36 -6.49 2.76
N ILE A 40 1.14 -6.75 2.28
CA ILE A 40 0.88 -7.33 0.95
C ILE A 40 -0.05 -6.41 0.18
N PHE A 41 0.34 -6.03 -1.03
CA PHE A 41 -0.49 -5.17 -1.88
C PHE A 41 -1.68 -5.92 -2.44
N GLN A 42 -2.87 -5.53 -2.00
CA GLN A 42 -4.12 -6.15 -2.43
C GLN A 42 -4.83 -5.27 -3.46
N PRO A 43 -5.01 -5.74 -4.70
CA PRO A 43 -5.62 -4.93 -5.76
C PRO A 43 -7.13 -4.71 -5.54
N SER A 44 -7.78 -5.57 -4.75
CA SER A 44 -9.21 -5.48 -4.47
C SER A 44 -9.47 -4.57 -3.27
N PRO A 45 -10.24 -3.48 -3.43
CA PRO A 45 -10.49 -2.54 -2.32
C PRO A 45 -11.30 -3.18 -1.20
N CYS A 46 -12.15 -4.14 -1.52
CA CYS A 46 -13.00 -4.81 -0.54
C CYS A 46 -12.24 -5.72 0.42
N GLN A 47 -11.00 -6.07 0.10
CA GLN A 47 -10.15 -6.92 0.93
C GLN A 47 -8.97 -6.15 1.54
N SER A 48 -8.87 -4.86 1.25
CA SER A 48 -7.79 -3.99 1.70
C SER A 48 -8.12 -3.38 3.07
N ASP A 49 -7.12 -3.27 3.94
CA ASP A 49 -7.26 -2.61 5.25
C ASP A 49 -7.04 -1.09 5.13
N CYS A 50 -6.15 -0.65 4.25
CA CYS A 50 -5.86 0.76 4.02
C CYS A 50 -5.61 1.09 2.54
N MET A 51 -5.83 2.36 2.16
CA MET A 51 -5.55 2.86 0.80
C MET A 51 -4.37 3.82 0.82
N VAL A 52 -3.34 3.52 0.04
CA VAL A 52 -2.15 4.36 -0.09
C VAL A 52 -2.28 5.22 -1.35
N VAL A 53 -2.57 6.51 -1.16
CA VAL A 53 -2.62 7.49 -2.25
C VAL A 53 -1.22 8.03 -2.50
N ALA A 54 -0.53 7.46 -3.48
CA ALA A 54 0.84 7.81 -3.77
C ALA A 54 0.90 8.75 -4.98
N GLY A 55 0.77 10.04 -4.72
CA GLY A 55 0.96 11.10 -5.71
C GLY A 55 -0.18 12.11 -5.73
N THR A 56 -0.20 12.96 -6.75
CA THR A 56 -1.15 14.06 -6.85
C THR A 56 -2.52 13.59 -7.33
N LEU A 57 -3.55 13.88 -6.55
CA LEU A 57 -4.95 13.76 -6.96
C LEU A 57 -5.36 14.95 -7.83
N THR A 58 -6.03 14.69 -8.95
CA THR A 58 -6.60 15.73 -9.80
C THR A 58 -8.11 15.76 -9.65
N ASN A 59 -8.75 16.90 -9.92
CA ASN A 59 -10.21 17.05 -9.77
C ASN A 59 -11.04 16.05 -10.62
N LYS A 60 -10.45 15.44 -11.65
CA LYS A 60 -11.11 14.40 -12.46
C LYS A 60 -11.17 13.03 -11.74
N ILE A 61 -10.29 12.84 -10.76
CA ILE A 61 -10.08 11.61 -9.99
C ILE A 61 -10.51 11.80 -8.53
N ALA A 62 -11.04 12.99 -8.20
CA ALA A 62 -11.61 13.33 -6.90
C ALA A 62 -13.10 12.98 -6.84
#